data_AF-A0A926EBU7-F1
#
_entry.id   AF-A0A926EBU7-F1
#
_cell.length_a   1.000
_cell.length_b   1.000
_cell.length_c   1.000
_cell.angle_alpha   90.00
_cell.angle_beta   90.00
_cell.angle_gamma   90.00
#
_symmetry.space_group_name_H-M   'P 1'
#
loop_
_entity.id
_entity.type
_entity.pdbx_description
1 polymer ?
#
loop_
_entity_poly.entity_id
_entity_poly.type
_entity_poly.pdbx_seq_one_letter_code
_entity_poly.pdbx_strand_id
1 'polypeptide(L)'
;MIIKTFQTPGAKYVYDRHANVLCRVTPEEYEQLRQVERGELDPEESAAIAKYRATSGMFAPNAVMGMRHPSTDILEHLANYRMGQLTLQVTQQCNLRCGCAEKKYQVIEDFYETCVLREFGYVEAQ
;
A
#
# COMPACT_ATOMS: atom_id res chain seq x y z
N MET A 1 7.32 2.57 17.98
CA MET A 1 8.05 3.34 16.95
C MET A 1 7.93 2.59 15.64
N ILE A 2 7.66 3.26 14.51
CA ILE A 2 7.50 2.58 13.21
C ILE A 2 8.50 3.17 12.22
N ILE A 3 9.50 2.36 11.87
CA ILE A 3 10.56 2.71 10.92
C ILE A 3 10.60 1.68 9.81
N LYS A 4 11.02 2.11 8.62
CA LYS A 4 11.25 1.21 7.48
C LYS A 4 12.61 1.49 6.87
N THR A 5 13.48 0.49 6.83
CA THR A 5 14.76 0.59 6.11
C THR A 5 14.59 0.08 4.68
N PHE A 6 15.20 0.78 3.72
CA PHE A 6 15.29 0.28 2.34
C PHE A 6 16.55 0.81 1.66
N GLN A 7 16.95 0.14 0.59
CA GLN A 7 18.16 0.48 -0.15
C GLN A 7 17.90 0.52 -1.65
N THR A 8 18.65 1.39 -2.30
CA THR A 8 18.78 1.47 -3.76
C THR A 8 20.22 1.11 -4.12
N PRO A 9 20.55 0.84 -5.40
CA PRO A 9 21.93 0.53 -5.78
C PRO A 9 22.97 1.59 -5.36
N GLY A 10 22.58 2.85 -5.24
CA GLY A 10 23.50 3.96 -4.92
C GLY A 10 23.47 4.45 -3.47
N ALA A 11 22.44 4.12 -2.69
CA ALA A 11 22.27 4.68 -1.36
C ALA A 11 21.31 3.88 -0.48
N LYS A 12 21.50 4.03 0.84
CA LYS A 12 20.70 3.43 1.90
C LYS A 12 19.85 4.49 2.59
N TYR A 13 18.62 4.13 2.92
CA TYR A 13 17.64 5.05 3.47
C TYR A 13 16.87 4.46 4.65
N VAL A 14 16.38 5.35 5.49
CA VAL A 14 15.40 5.06 6.53
C VAL A 14 14.22 6.01 6.38
N TYR A 15 13.02 5.44 6.42
CA TYR A 15 11.78 6.19 6.52
C TYR A 15 11.29 6.18 7.96
N ASP A 16 11.09 7.35 8.54
CA ASP A 16 10.44 7.53 9.83
C ASP A 16 8.97 7.91 9.61
N ARG A 17 8.07 7.05 10.09
CA ARG A 17 6.63 7.30 9.99
C ARG A 17 6.20 8.51 10.84
N HIS A 18 6.86 8.74 11.99
CA HIS A 18 6.44 9.82 12.88
C HIS A 18 6.68 11.19 12.24
N ALA A 19 7.92 11.45 11.80
CA ALA A 19 8.25 12.69 11.11
C ALA A 19 7.74 12.75 9.66
N ASN A 20 7.32 11.61 9.10
CA ASN A 20 7.04 11.44 7.67
C ASN A 20 8.22 11.89 6.79
N VAL A 21 9.43 11.53 7.21
CA VAL A 21 10.68 11.94 6.54
C VAL A 21 11.43 10.71 6.04
N LEU A 22 11.98 10.85 4.84
CA LEU A 22 12.93 9.92 4.26
C LEU A 22 14.36 10.46 4.42
N CYS A 23 15.20 9.76 5.17
CA CYS A 23 16.58 10.16 5.43
C CYS A 23 17.57 9.18 4.79
N ARG A 24 18.59 9.72 4.11
CA ARG A 24 19.76 8.94 3.68
C ARG A 24 20.66 8.70 4.88
N VAL A 25 21.09 7.45 5.07
CA VAL A 25 21.91 7.03 6.21
C VAL A 25 23.21 6.40 5.74
N THR A 26 24.21 6.39 6.61
CA THR A 26 25.47 5.67 6.37
C THR A 26 25.25 4.15 6.44
N PRO A 27 26.15 3.33 5.86
CA PRO A 27 26.04 1.88 5.93
C PRO A 27 26.02 1.31 7.35
N GLU A 28 26.71 1.95 8.28
CA GLU A 28 26.78 1.58 9.70
C GLU A 28 25.45 1.87 10.40
N GLU A 29 24.93 3.09 10.25
CA GLU A 29 23.62 3.48 10.79
C GLU A 29 22.49 2.63 10.20
N TYR A 30 22.58 2.29 8.91
CA TYR A 30 21.59 1.43 8.25
C TYR A 30 21.49 0.05 8.88
N GLU A 31 22.61 -0.58 9.22
CA GLU A 31 22.58 -1.92 9.81
C GLU A 31 22.01 -1.88 11.22
N GLN A 32 22.38 -0.87 12.02
CA GLN A 32 21.78 -0.65 13.34
C GLN A 32 20.26 -0.42 13.25
N LEU A 33 19.81 0.44 12.34
CA LEU A 33 18.38 0.73 12.15
C LEU A 33 17.61 -0.49 11.62
N ARG A 34 18.27 -1.34 10.82
CA ARG A 34 17.69 -2.58 10.30
C ARG A 34 17.53 -3.64 11.40
N GLN A 35 18.50 -3.76 12.30
CA GLN A 35 18.38 -4.62 13.49
C GLN A 35 17.23 -4.16 14.38
N VAL A 36 17.08 -2.85 14.58
CA VAL A 36 15.94 -2.30 15.33
C VAL A 36 14.61 -2.54 14.62
N GLU A 37 14.54 -2.40 13.29
CA GLU A 37 13.32 -2.72 12.52
C GLU A 37 12.91 -4.20 12.68
N ARG A 38 13.89 -5.11 12.79
CA ARG A 38 13.66 -6.55 12.99
C ARG A 38 13.38 -6.94 14.44
N GLY A 39 13.56 -6.03 15.38
CA GLY A 39 13.44 -6.30 16.82
C GLY A 39 14.63 -7.06 17.41
N GLU A 40 15.78 -7.06 16.72
CA GLU A 40 17.02 -7.70 17.19
C GLU A 40 17.83 -6.80 18.14
N LEU A 41 17.62 -5.47 18.05
CA LEU A 41 18.28 -4.46 18.88
C LEU A 41 17.22 -3.55 19.50
N ASP A 42 17.36 -3.23 20.78
CA ASP A 42 16.48 -2.27 21.45
C ASP A 42 16.70 -0.86 20.87
N PRO A 43 15.64 -0.12 20.49
CA PRO A 43 15.74 1.26 20.05
C PRO A 43 16.51 2.19 21.01
N GLU A 44 16.52 1.91 22.32
CA GLU A 44 17.24 2.73 23.30
C GLU A 44 18.76 2.47 23.32
N GLU A 45 19.20 1.29 22.89
CA GLU A 45 20.62 0.92 22.82
C GLU A 45 21.29 1.38 21.51
N SER A 46 20.49 1.75 20.50
CA SER A 46 20.98 2.18 19.19
C SER A 46 21.52 3.61 19.21
N ALA A 47 22.84 3.75 19.03
CA ALA A 47 23.50 5.06 18.90
C ALA A 47 22.97 5.88 17.72
N ALA A 48 22.61 5.24 16.60
CA ALA A 48 22.00 5.91 15.44
C ALA A 48 20.65 6.55 15.82
N ILE A 49 19.79 5.84 16.54
CA ILE A 49 18.49 6.37 16.96
C ILE A 49 18.66 7.53 17.94
N ALA A 50 19.55 7.41 18.92
CA ALA A 50 19.85 8.48 19.87
C ALA A 50 20.32 9.76 19.15
N LYS A 51 21.22 9.62 18.17
CA LYS A 51 21.69 10.71 17.32
C LYS A 51 20.54 11.41 16.60
N TYR A 52 19.74 10.68 15.83
CA TYR A 52 18.66 11.26 15.03
C TYR A 52 17.49 11.81 15.85
N ARG A 53 17.24 11.27 17.06
CA ARG A 53 16.32 11.86 18.04
C ARG A 53 16.81 13.23 18.48
N ALA A 54 18.07 13.32 18.87
CA ALA A 54 18.66 14.57 19.37
C ALA A 54 18.79 15.65 18.28
N THR A 55 19.19 15.27 17.06
CA THR A 55 19.47 16.26 16.00
C THR A 55 18.23 16.69 15.22
N SER A 56 17.24 15.81 15.09
CA SER A 56 16.17 15.96 14.09
C SER A 56 14.78 15.63 14.61
N GLY A 57 14.63 15.25 15.89
CA GLY A 57 13.34 14.89 16.49
C GLY A 57 12.69 13.65 15.84
N MET A 58 13.46 12.88 15.06
CA MET A 58 12.99 11.67 14.40
C MET A 58 12.87 10.52 15.39
N PHE A 59 12.13 9.47 15.01
CA PHE A 59 12.03 8.21 15.74
C PHE A 59 11.37 8.35 17.12
N ALA A 60 10.44 9.31 17.24
CA ALA A 60 9.61 9.47 18.41
C ALA A 60 8.62 8.30 18.58
N PRO A 61 8.15 8.04 19.81
CA PRO A 61 7.07 7.08 20.03
C PRO A 61 5.82 7.43 19.21
N ASN A 62 5.12 6.39 18.74
CA ASN A 62 3.93 6.60 17.92
C ASN A 62 2.76 7.03 18.82
N ALA A 63 2.30 8.26 18.67
CA ALA A 63 1.15 8.79 19.41
C ALA A 63 -0.21 8.30 18.86
N VAL A 64 -0.24 7.71 17.66
CA VAL A 64 -1.47 7.25 17.03
C VAL A 64 -1.83 5.85 17.54
N MET A 65 -2.82 5.81 18.45
CA MET A 65 -3.35 4.57 19.04
C MET A 65 -4.33 3.84 18.12
N GLY A 66 -4.95 4.53 17.16
CA GLY A 66 -5.91 3.94 16.23
C GLY A 66 -6.08 4.81 15.00
N MET A 67 -6.19 4.18 13.83
CA MET A 67 -6.57 4.84 12.59
C MET A 67 -7.93 4.28 12.18
N ARG A 68 -8.93 5.16 12.04
CA ARG A 68 -10.24 4.81 11.53
C ARG A 68 -10.52 5.69 10.31
N HIS A 69 -10.91 5.09 9.20
CA HIS A 69 -11.34 5.86 8.04
C HIS A 69 -12.69 6.51 8.39
N PRO A 70 -12.95 7.78 8.03
CA PRO A 70 -14.23 8.42 8.33
C PRO A 70 -15.43 7.65 7.79
N SER A 71 -15.25 6.94 6.68
CA SER A 71 -16.28 6.10 6.08
C SER A 71 -16.34 4.67 6.63
N THR A 72 -15.58 4.32 7.68
CA THR A 72 -15.60 2.96 8.26
C THR A 72 -17.01 2.56 8.72
N ASP A 73 -17.80 3.49 9.26
CA ASP A 73 -19.18 3.22 9.69
C ASP A 73 -20.14 2.93 8.52
N ILE A 74 -19.87 3.50 7.34
CA ILE A 74 -20.75 3.39 6.16
C ILE A 74 -20.16 2.48 5.08
N LEU A 75 -19.09 1.77 5.40
CA LEU A 75 -18.27 1.05 4.41
C LEU A 75 -19.07 -0.08 3.75
N GLU A 76 -19.88 -0.79 4.53
CA GLU A 76 -20.81 -1.81 4.03
C GLU A 76 -21.85 -1.21 3.06
N HIS A 77 -22.42 -0.06 3.40
CA HIS A 77 -23.36 0.62 2.51
C HIS A 77 -22.68 1.09 1.22
N LEU A 78 -21.47 1.64 1.32
CA LEU A 78 -20.72 2.05 0.13
C LEU A 78 -20.33 0.83 -0.74
N ALA A 79 -19.93 -0.28 -0.14
CA ALA A 79 -19.58 -1.50 -0.88
C ALA A 79 -20.78 -2.07 -1.67
N ASN A 80 -21.96 -2.05 -1.05
CA ASN A 80 -23.15 -2.66 -1.64
C ASN A 80 -23.89 -1.74 -2.61
N TYR A 81 -23.86 -0.42 -2.41
CA TYR A 81 -24.77 0.50 -3.11
C TYR A 81 -24.06 1.63 -3.87
N ARG A 82 -22.76 1.84 -3.66
CA ARG A 82 -22.04 2.90 -4.36
C ARG A 82 -21.64 2.45 -5.76
N MET A 83 -22.35 2.93 -6.78
CA MET A 83 -21.81 2.92 -8.14
C MET A 83 -20.69 3.96 -8.25
N GLY A 84 -19.44 3.50 -8.32
CA GLY A 84 -18.27 4.37 -8.44
C GLY A 84 -18.15 5.02 -9.82
N GLN A 85 -18.53 4.30 -10.87
CA GLN A 85 -18.45 4.77 -12.26
C GLN A 85 -19.54 4.11 -13.11
N LEU A 86 -20.18 4.92 -13.95
CA LEU A 86 -21.11 4.46 -14.98
C LEU A 86 -20.51 4.79 -16.35
N THR A 87 -20.25 3.77 -17.17
CA THR A 87 -19.78 3.97 -18.54
C THR A 87 -20.95 3.77 -19.49
N LEU A 88 -21.40 4.86 -20.13
CA LEU A 88 -22.52 4.82 -21.07
C LEU A 88 -22.01 4.70 -22.50
N GLN A 89 -22.31 3.57 -23.14
CA GLN A 89 -22.05 3.41 -24.57
C GLN A 89 -23.22 4.00 -25.36
N VAL A 90 -23.03 5.23 -25.85
CA VAL A 90 -24.07 5.97 -26.60
C VAL A 90 -24.35 5.33 -27.97
N THR A 91 -23.36 4.66 -28.57
CA THR A 91 -23.52 3.89 -29.80
C THR A 91 -22.53 2.73 -29.87
N GLN A 92 -22.94 1.62 -30.50
CA GLN A 92 -22.06 0.51 -30.87
C GLN A 92 -21.42 0.69 -32.26
N GLN A 93 -21.82 1.72 -33.01
CA GLN A 93 -21.28 2.00 -34.33
C GLN A 93 -19.95 2.74 -34.21
N CYS A 94 -18.85 1.99 -34.26
CA CYS A 94 -17.51 2.54 -34.42
C CYS A 94 -17.13 2.55 -35.91
N ASN A 95 -16.73 3.70 -36.42
CA ASN A 95 -16.22 3.86 -37.78
C ASN A 95 -14.75 3.44 -37.95
N LEU A 96 -14.10 3.00 -36.87
CA LEU A 96 -12.71 2.50 -36.86
C LEU A 96 -12.70 0.98 -36.69
N ARG A 97 -11.90 0.29 -37.52
CA ARG A 97 -11.66 -1.16 -37.40
C ARG A 97 -10.34 -1.41 -36.68
N CYS A 98 -10.35 -1.37 -35.36
CA CYS A 98 -9.16 -1.64 -34.55
C CYS A 98 -8.98 -3.16 -34.37
N GLY A 99 -7.86 -3.73 -34.85
CA GLY A 99 -7.58 -5.17 -34.72
C GLY A 99 -7.46 -5.72 -33.28
N CYS A 100 -7.44 -4.84 -32.28
CA CYS A 100 -7.47 -5.21 -30.86
C CYS A 100 -8.88 -5.23 -30.25
N ALA A 101 -9.92 -4.83 -30.99
CA ALA A 101 -11.29 -4.68 -30.46
C ALA A 101 -12.04 -6.02 -30.32
N GLU A 102 -11.72 -7.01 -31.15
CA GLU A 102 -12.39 -8.33 -31.15
C GLU A 102 -12.10 -9.17 -29.90
N LYS A 103 -11.08 -8.80 -29.10
CA LYS A 103 -10.69 -9.55 -27.89
C LYS A 103 -11.24 -8.96 -26.57
N LYS A 104 -12.16 -7.99 -26.61
CA LYS A 104 -12.59 -7.28 -25.38
C LYS A 104 -13.69 -7.97 -24.58
N TYR A 105 -14.57 -8.75 -25.21
CA TYR A 105 -15.73 -9.35 -24.52
C TYR A 105 -15.41 -10.71 -23.88
N GLN A 106 -14.51 -11.49 -24.48
CA GLN A 106 -14.06 -12.78 -23.91
C GLN A 106 -13.26 -12.58 -22.60
N VAL A 107 -12.41 -11.55 -22.55
CA VAL A 107 -11.54 -11.29 -21.39
C VAL A 107 -12.32 -10.86 -20.15
N ILE A 108 -13.48 -10.19 -20.32
CA ILE A 108 -14.30 -9.78 -19.17
C ILE A 108 -15.03 -10.97 -18.56
N GLU A 109 -15.57 -11.88 -19.38
CA GLU A 109 -16.22 -13.11 -18.88
C GLU A 109 -15.19 -14.09 -18.29
N ASP A 110 -14.05 -14.29 -18.97
CA ASP A 110 -12.98 -15.16 -18.48
C ASP A 110 -12.39 -14.64 -17.14
N PHE A 111 -12.32 -13.33 -16.94
CA PHE A 111 -11.87 -12.71 -15.69
C PHE A 111 -12.92 -12.85 -14.57
N TYR A 112 -14.22 -12.75 -14.89
CA TYR A 112 -15.29 -12.96 -13.90
C TYR A 112 -15.35 -14.42 -13.46
N GLU A 113 -15.30 -15.40 -14.38
CA GLU A 113 -15.28 -16.82 -14.02
C GLU A 113 -14.02 -17.21 -13.24
N THR A 114 -12.86 -16.74 -13.67
CA THR A 114 -11.58 -17.17 -13.07
C THR A 114 -11.32 -16.47 -11.73
N CYS A 115 -11.50 -15.15 -11.67
CA CYS A 115 -11.14 -14.39 -10.47
C CYS A 115 -12.30 -14.23 -9.48
N VAL A 116 -13.57 -14.22 -9.90
CA VAL A 116 -14.71 -13.99 -8.97
C VAL A 116 -15.31 -15.31 -8.49
N LEU A 117 -15.57 -16.27 -9.39
CA LEU A 117 -16.23 -17.52 -9.01
C LEU A 117 -15.24 -18.55 -8.42
N ARG A 118 -14.05 -18.72 -9.03
CA ARG A 118 -13.08 -19.74 -8.60
C ARG A 118 -12.18 -19.34 -7.43
N GLU A 119 -11.72 -18.09 -7.35
CA GLU A 119 -10.82 -17.66 -6.26
C GLU A 119 -11.56 -17.22 -4.98
N PHE A 120 -12.80 -16.73 -5.08
CA PHE A 120 -13.61 -16.31 -3.92
C PHE A 120 -14.75 -17.26 -3.53
N GLY A 121 -14.90 -18.40 -4.21
CA GLY A 121 -15.73 -19.52 -3.75
C GLY A 121 -17.25 -19.26 -3.74
N TYR A 122 -17.76 -18.43 -4.64
CA TYR A 122 -19.21 -18.31 -4.82
C TYR A 122 -19.74 -19.47 -5.66
N VAL A 123 -20.43 -20.42 -5.02
CA VAL A 123 -21.22 -21.46 -5.68
C VAL A 123 -22.59 -20.85 -6.00
N GLU A 124 -23.06 -20.99 -7.24
CA GLU A 124 -24.40 -20.57 -7.63
C GLU A 124 -25.45 -21.21 -6.70
N ALA A 125 -26.28 -20.38 -6.08
CA ALA A 125 -27.41 -20.84 -5.28
C ALA A 125 -28.50 -21.38 -6.23
N GLN A 126 -28.82 -22.67 -6.10
CA GLN A 126 -30.01 -23.29 -6.70
C GLN A 126 -31.28 -22.85 -6.01
#